data_AF-A0A4S4DKL5-F1
#
_entry.id   AF-A0A4S4DKL5-F1
#
_cell.length_a   1.000
_cell.length_b   1.000
_cell.length_c   1.000
_cell.angle_alpha   90.00
_cell.angle_beta   90.00
_cell.angle_gamma   90.00
#
_symmetry.space_group_name_H-M   'P 1'
#
loop_
_entity.id
_entity.type
_entity.pdbx_description
1 polymer ?
#
loop_
_entity_poly.entity_id
_entity_poly.type
_entity_poly.pdbx_seq_one_letter_code
_entity_poly.pdbx_strand_id
1 'polypeptide(L)'
;MKPIRLPEPPGSPIQGLPDIFEGGVYGVIRRAVVIGNGFPASENQSIGLIRALGLSEKQTLYVSSVSFLTTDDAQEVWMYLICLPQYFWDEVTFRLIGTFAVATLELMRQQPSELTSNEPDSALMEVRVTRPRGGVNEWLHWLPVSLHKKLDYIIRQIYGYSRISLAGRGKKLVSRPIENGGSVGLSSVLEADVKNIVTMAHETFEKDGPLLVVASGRDTISVASAIKRLASEIVFVVQIQHPRTHLERFDMVITPHHDYYPLTAHAQEQIPRFLHKWITPREAPDRHVVRTVGALHQVDFAALRGAANAWHDEFAPLPKPLLVVNIGGPTSHCRYGVDLAKQLTTSLQNVLVSCGSVRISFTRRTPEKISNIILKELGNHPKIYIWNCEEPNPHMGHLAWADAFVITADSVSMLSEACSTGKPVYVIGAERCTWKFVEFHKSLRERGLVRPFTGLEDMSESWSYPPLNDTAEAANRVHEALAERGWRLRP
;
A
#
# COMPACT_ATOMS: atom_id res chain seq x y z
N MET A 1 -70.22 -32.48 -27.63
CA MET A 1 -69.23 -31.46 -27.22
C MET A 1 -68.58 -31.95 -25.93
N LYS A 2 -67.25 -32.15 -25.91
CA LYS A 2 -66.52 -32.56 -24.69
C LYS A 2 -66.41 -31.35 -23.73
N PRO A 3 -66.61 -31.51 -22.41
CA PRO A 3 -66.47 -30.41 -21.46
C PRO A 3 -64.98 -30.07 -21.29
N ILE A 4 -64.69 -28.77 -21.31
CA ILE A 4 -63.35 -28.19 -21.11
C ILE A 4 -63.00 -28.31 -19.62
N ARG A 5 -61.86 -28.94 -19.29
CA ARG A 5 -61.28 -28.90 -17.94
C ARG A 5 -60.36 -27.69 -17.84
N LEU A 6 -60.62 -26.80 -16.88
CA LEU A 6 -59.70 -25.73 -16.47
C LEU A 6 -58.62 -26.31 -15.53
N PRO A 7 -57.39 -25.76 -15.51
CA PRO A 7 -56.37 -26.17 -14.55
C PRO A 7 -56.72 -25.68 -13.13
N GLU A 8 -56.39 -26.48 -12.12
CA GLU A 8 -56.55 -26.11 -10.70
C GLU A 8 -55.57 -24.99 -10.31
N PRO A 9 -55.97 -24.07 -9.40
CA PRO A 9 -55.09 -23.01 -8.94
C PRO A 9 -53.97 -23.57 -8.05
N PRO A 10 -52.76 -22.96 -8.04
CA PRO A 10 -51.68 -23.40 -7.17
C PRO A 10 -52.10 -23.26 -5.70
N GLY A 11 -51.89 -24.33 -4.93
CA GLY A 11 -52.26 -24.43 -3.53
C GLY A 11 -51.67 -23.33 -2.67
N SER A 12 -52.48 -22.82 -1.75
CA SER A 12 -52.10 -21.89 -0.69
C SER A 12 -50.94 -22.43 0.15
N PRO A 13 -49.90 -21.63 0.47
CA PRO A 13 -48.85 -22.04 1.38
C PRO A 13 -49.40 -22.21 2.79
N ILE A 14 -48.87 -23.21 3.49
CA ILE A 14 -49.14 -23.50 4.90
C ILE A 14 -48.82 -22.24 5.73
N GLN A 15 -49.85 -21.74 6.39
CA GLN A 15 -49.80 -20.60 7.29
C GLN A 15 -48.98 -20.96 8.54
N GLY A 16 -47.80 -20.36 8.71
CA GLY A 16 -47.00 -20.67 9.91
C GLY A 16 -45.59 -20.09 10.09
N LEU A 17 -45.09 -19.13 9.31
CA LEU A 17 -44.00 -18.22 9.74
C LEU A 17 -43.82 -17.10 8.69
N PRO A 18 -43.58 -15.83 9.07
CA PRO A 18 -43.32 -14.78 8.09
C PRO A 18 -41.92 -14.93 7.48
N ASP A 19 -41.82 -14.83 6.15
CA ASP A 19 -40.60 -14.70 5.32
C ASP A 19 -39.80 -13.39 5.59
N ILE A 20 -39.68 -12.98 6.86
CA ILE A 20 -39.06 -11.73 7.29
C ILE A 20 -37.71 -11.99 8.01
N PHE A 21 -37.35 -13.25 8.27
CA PHE A 21 -36.19 -13.58 9.12
C PHE A 21 -35.06 -14.41 8.48
N GLU A 22 -35.09 -14.76 7.19
CA GLU A 22 -34.01 -15.58 6.59
C GLU A 22 -32.80 -14.80 6.02
N GLY A 23 -32.85 -13.47 5.92
CA GLY A 23 -31.75 -12.69 5.30
C GLY A 23 -31.32 -11.40 6.02
N GLY A 24 -31.80 -11.17 7.25
CA GLY A 24 -31.76 -9.84 7.86
C GLY A 24 -30.40 -9.38 8.41
N VAL A 25 -29.61 -10.31 8.97
CA VAL A 25 -28.38 -9.99 9.72
C VAL A 25 -27.18 -10.79 9.22
N TYR A 26 -27.35 -12.08 8.93
CA TYR A 26 -26.28 -13.01 8.56
C TYR A 26 -25.60 -12.75 7.21
N GLY A 27 -26.27 -12.04 6.29
CA GLY A 27 -25.73 -11.71 4.97
C GLY A 27 -25.31 -10.24 4.82
N VAL A 28 -25.26 -9.44 5.90
CA VAL A 28 -24.97 -8.01 5.78
C VAL A 28 -23.61 -7.69 6.38
N ILE A 29 -22.67 -7.26 5.54
CA ILE A 29 -21.39 -6.74 5.99
C ILE A 29 -21.57 -5.27 6.37
N ARG A 30 -21.26 -4.96 7.63
CA ARG A 30 -21.41 -3.60 8.20
C ARG A 30 -20.09 -2.93 8.52
N ARG A 31 -18.99 -3.66 8.47
CA ARG A 31 -17.68 -3.18 8.92
C ARG A 31 -16.57 -3.79 8.10
N ALA A 32 -15.44 -3.10 8.10
CA ALA A 32 -14.22 -3.56 7.46
C ALA A 32 -13.03 -3.48 8.41
N VAL A 33 -12.07 -4.37 8.23
CA VAL A 33 -10.76 -4.31 8.85
C VAL A 33 -9.72 -4.04 7.78
N VAL A 34 -8.89 -3.01 7.99
CA VAL A 34 -7.71 -2.75 7.16
C VAL A 34 -6.51 -3.39 7.83
N ILE A 35 -5.79 -4.22 7.08
CA ILE A 35 -4.45 -4.69 7.48
C ILE A 35 -3.42 -3.86 6.72
N GLY A 36 -2.84 -2.89 7.41
CA GLY A 36 -1.77 -2.04 6.95
C GLY A 36 -0.40 -2.67 7.12
N ASN A 37 0.56 -2.23 6.31
CA ASN A 37 1.98 -2.60 6.42
C ASN A 37 2.84 -1.45 6.98
N GLY A 38 2.22 -0.38 7.50
CA GLY A 38 2.92 0.82 7.98
C GLY A 38 3.42 1.75 6.87
N PHE A 39 3.11 1.46 5.60
CA PHE A 39 3.40 2.32 4.47
C PHE A 39 2.14 3.04 3.98
N PRO A 40 2.08 4.38 4.05
CA PRO A 40 0.91 5.15 3.65
C PRO A 40 0.41 4.91 2.22
N ALA A 41 1.30 4.61 1.27
CA ALA A 41 0.87 4.30 -0.10
C ALA A 41 0.10 2.96 -0.20
N SER A 42 0.37 2.01 0.68
CA SER A 42 -0.35 0.74 0.75
C SER A 42 -1.67 0.90 1.50
N GLU A 43 -1.63 1.61 2.63
CA GLU A 43 -2.83 1.90 3.43
C GLU A 43 -3.85 2.73 2.63
N ASN A 44 -3.38 3.70 1.85
CA ASN A 44 -4.23 4.51 0.97
C ASN A 44 -4.98 3.66 -0.08
N GLN A 45 -4.40 2.56 -0.55
CA GLN A 45 -5.08 1.63 -1.45
C GLN A 45 -6.24 0.92 -0.75
N SER A 46 -6.00 0.38 0.46
CA SER A 46 -7.04 -0.28 1.25
C SER A 46 -8.15 0.68 1.64
N ILE A 47 -7.79 1.88 2.12
CA ILE A 47 -8.76 2.92 2.51
C ILE A 47 -9.55 3.39 1.28
N GLY A 48 -8.89 3.56 0.13
CA GLY A 48 -9.56 3.90 -1.13
C GLY A 48 -10.64 2.90 -1.52
N LEU A 49 -10.33 1.59 -1.43
CA LEU A 49 -11.31 0.54 -1.69
C LEU A 49 -12.47 0.57 -0.68
N ILE A 50 -12.18 0.65 0.62
CA ILE A 50 -13.22 0.69 1.67
C ILE A 50 -14.15 1.89 1.51
N ARG A 51 -13.60 3.05 1.16
CA ARG A 51 -14.37 4.26 0.88
C ARG A 51 -15.29 4.04 -0.32
N ALA A 52 -14.78 3.46 -1.41
CA ALA A 52 -15.59 3.15 -2.59
C ALA A 52 -16.69 2.12 -2.29
N LEU A 53 -16.48 1.22 -1.32
CA LEU A 53 -17.47 0.28 -0.82
C LEU A 53 -18.47 0.90 0.19
N GLY A 54 -18.33 2.18 0.51
CA GLY A 54 -19.21 2.90 1.42
C GLY A 54 -18.98 2.63 2.91
N LEU A 55 -17.84 2.05 3.29
CA LEU A 55 -17.54 1.64 4.68
C LEU A 55 -16.53 2.56 5.39
N SER A 56 -16.37 3.81 4.94
CA SER A 56 -15.33 4.73 5.44
C SER A 56 -15.39 5.02 6.95
N GLU A 57 -16.60 5.11 7.51
CA GLU A 57 -16.84 5.39 8.94
C GLU A 57 -16.90 4.12 9.81
N LYS A 58 -16.80 2.93 9.20
CA LYS A 58 -16.98 1.64 9.87
C LYS A 58 -15.78 0.72 9.64
N GLN A 59 -14.59 1.31 9.65
CA GLN A 59 -13.33 0.59 9.49
C GLN A 59 -12.46 0.65 10.74
N THR A 60 -11.69 -0.43 10.97
CA THR A 60 -10.63 -0.46 11.98
C THR A 60 -9.30 -0.76 11.31
N LEU A 61 -8.28 0.05 11.59
CA LEU A 61 -6.94 -0.12 11.04
C LEU A 61 -6.05 -0.92 12.00
N TYR A 62 -5.58 -2.06 11.53
CA TYR A 62 -4.53 -2.84 12.16
C TYR A 62 -3.24 -2.70 11.37
N VAL A 63 -2.11 -2.56 12.04
CA VAL A 63 -0.79 -2.56 11.41
C VAL A 63 -0.12 -3.89 11.69
N SER A 64 0.28 -4.58 10.63
CA SER A 64 1.08 -5.79 10.71
C SER A 64 2.47 -5.46 11.24
N SER A 65 2.68 -5.60 12.55
CA SER A 65 4.00 -5.90 13.10
C SER A 65 4.11 -7.42 13.11
N VAL A 66 4.90 -7.98 12.20
CA VAL A 66 4.98 -9.44 12.09
C VAL A 66 5.71 -10.02 13.33
N SER A 67 4.92 -10.33 14.35
CA SER A 67 5.20 -11.31 15.39
C SER A 67 4.66 -12.67 14.90
N PHE A 68 5.46 -13.72 15.11
CA PHE A 68 5.25 -15.12 14.69
C PHE A 68 5.58 -15.51 13.23
N LEU A 69 6.66 -16.30 13.11
CA LEU A 69 6.86 -17.25 12.02
C LEU A 69 6.04 -18.50 12.40
N THR A 70 5.18 -18.97 11.50
CA THR A 70 4.56 -20.29 11.64
C THR A 70 5.56 -21.38 11.29
N THR A 71 5.32 -22.62 11.69
CA THR A 71 6.20 -23.78 11.45
C THR A 71 6.49 -24.03 9.97
N ASP A 72 5.62 -23.58 9.05
CA ASP A 72 5.87 -23.62 7.60
C ASP A 72 6.92 -22.57 7.16
N ASP A 73 7.00 -21.43 7.86
CA ASP A 73 8.00 -20.38 7.58
C ASP A 73 9.42 -20.77 8.07
N ALA A 74 9.52 -21.75 8.98
CA ALA A 74 10.80 -22.26 9.46
C ALA A 74 11.56 -23.06 8.37
N GLN A 75 10.84 -23.72 7.46
CA GLN A 75 11.45 -24.32 6.26
C GLN A 75 11.96 -23.26 5.28
N GLU A 76 11.26 -22.13 5.16
CA GLU A 76 11.71 -21.01 4.33
C GLU A 76 12.99 -20.36 4.90
N VAL A 77 13.06 -20.12 6.21
CA VAL A 77 14.24 -19.53 6.89
C VAL A 77 15.49 -20.43 6.76
N TRP A 78 15.34 -21.74 6.88
CA TRP A 78 16.45 -22.69 6.67
C TRP A 78 16.99 -22.64 5.23
N MET A 79 16.13 -22.39 4.25
CA MET A 79 16.49 -22.37 2.83
C MET A 79 17.19 -21.05 2.42
N TYR A 80 16.89 -19.93 3.10
CA TYR A 80 17.58 -18.65 2.91
C TYR A 80 19.05 -18.69 3.40
N LEU A 81 19.34 -19.46 4.44
CA LEU A 81 20.71 -19.65 4.95
C LEU A 81 21.59 -20.49 4.00
N ILE A 82 20.98 -21.40 3.23
CA ILE A 82 21.67 -22.26 2.27
C ILE A 82 21.98 -21.52 0.94
N CYS A 83 21.34 -20.38 0.68
CA CYS A 83 21.50 -19.61 -0.57
C CYS A 83 22.59 -18.50 -0.52
N LEU A 84 23.40 -18.42 0.53
CA LEU A 84 24.59 -17.57 0.50
C LEU A 84 25.63 -18.16 -0.47
N PRO A 85 26.22 -17.35 -1.37
CA PRO A 85 27.19 -17.83 -2.36
C PRO A 85 28.31 -18.64 -1.71
N GLN A 86 28.71 -19.73 -2.36
CA GLN A 86 29.69 -20.71 -1.86
C GLN A 86 31.14 -20.16 -1.68
N TYR A 87 31.34 -18.86 -1.87
CA TYR A 87 32.63 -18.16 -1.76
C TYR A 87 32.90 -17.54 -0.38
N PHE A 88 32.11 -17.85 0.66
CA PHE A 88 32.21 -17.20 1.97
C PHE A 88 32.13 -18.16 3.18
N TRP A 89 32.50 -19.42 3.00
CA TRP A 89 32.39 -20.43 4.06
C TRP A 89 33.76 -20.95 4.49
N ASP A 90 34.39 -20.29 5.47
CA ASP A 90 35.47 -20.92 6.24
C ASP A 90 34.90 -21.80 7.37
N GLU A 91 35.68 -22.80 7.78
CA GLU A 91 35.33 -23.88 8.71
C GLU A 91 34.77 -23.38 10.07
N VAL A 92 35.14 -22.16 10.46
CA VAL A 92 34.67 -21.47 11.68
C VAL A 92 33.21 -21.01 11.56
N THR A 93 32.79 -20.55 10.37
CA THR A 93 31.43 -20.04 10.10
C THR A 93 30.42 -21.19 10.08
N PHE A 94 30.82 -22.36 9.58
CA PHE A 94 29.98 -23.56 9.56
C PHE A 94 29.74 -24.11 10.97
N ARG A 95 30.78 -24.08 11.83
CA ARG A 95 30.66 -24.44 13.26
C ARG A 95 29.82 -23.43 14.06
N LEU A 96 29.89 -22.13 13.73
CA LEU A 96 29.06 -21.11 14.37
C LEU A 96 27.58 -21.26 14.01
N ILE A 97 27.25 -21.58 12.76
CA ILE A 97 25.86 -21.85 12.33
C ILE A 97 25.34 -23.16 12.91
N GLY A 98 26.18 -24.21 12.97
CA GLY A 98 25.83 -25.46 13.65
C GLY A 98 25.52 -25.23 15.13
N THR A 99 26.34 -24.44 15.83
CA THR A 99 26.12 -24.07 17.24
C THR A 99 24.88 -23.18 17.40
N PHE A 100 24.61 -22.28 16.44
CA PHE A 100 23.40 -21.43 16.43
C PHE A 100 22.12 -22.24 16.22
N ALA A 101 22.15 -23.25 15.35
CA ALA A 101 21.01 -24.13 15.07
C ALA A 101 20.67 -25.01 16.28
N VAL A 102 21.70 -25.56 16.96
CA VAL A 102 21.53 -26.33 18.20
C VAL A 102 21.00 -25.44 19.32
N ALA A 103 21.56 -24.23 19.51
CA ALA A 103 21.08 -23.29 20.53
C ALA A 103 19.63 -22.81 20.30
N THR A 104 19.22 -22.65 19.03
CA THR A 104 17.85 -22.26 18.69
C THR A 104 16.85 -23.41 18.91
N LEU A 105 17.26 -24.66 18.66
CA LEU A 105 16.47 -25.86 18.96
C LEU A 105 16.37 -26.13 20.48
N GLU A 106 17.45 -25.86 21.23
CA GLU A 106 17.47 -25.99 22.71
C GLU A 106 16.57 -24.93 23.37
N LEU A 107 16.58 -23.68 22.87
CA LEU A 107 15.72 -22.59 23.34
C LEU A 107 14.25 -22.79 23.00
N MET A 108 13.92 -23.49 21.91
CA MET A 108 12.54 -23.87 21.59
C MET A 108 12.00 -25.02 22.46
N ARG A 109 12.86 -25.73 23.21
CA ARG A 109 12.49 -26.84 24.09
C ARG A 109 12.22 -26.42 25.54
N GLN A 110 12.60 -25.21 25.94
CA GLN A 110 12.33 -24.69 27.29
C GLN A 110 11.09 -23.77 27.27
N GLN A 111 9.97 -24.26 27.77
CA GLN A 111 8.90 -23.38 28.27
C GLN A 111 9.28 -22.87 29.66
N PRO A 112 9.08 -21.59 29.96
CA PRO A 112 8.89 -21.15 31.33
C PRO A 112 7.46 -20.65 31.57
N SER A 113 6.89 -21.22 32.62
CA SER A 113 5.72 -20.83 33.41
C SER A 113 5.82 -19.43 34.02
N GLU A 114 4.63 -18.83 34.21
CA GLU A 114 4.22 -17.79 35.17
C GLU A 114 5.26 -16.80 35.75
N LEU A 115 5.01 -15.50 35.57
CA LEU A 115 5.17 -14.52 36.66
C LEU A 115 4.25 -13.30 36.46
N THR A 116 3.66 -12.87 37.57
CA THR A 116 2.58 -11.89 37.74
C THR A 116 3.04 -10.42 37.80
N SER A 117 2.11 -9.52 37.44
CA SER A 117 1.87 -8.15 37.93
C SER A 117 3.00 -7.10 37.94
N ASN A 118 2.85 -6.05 37.13
CA ASN A 118 2.53 -4.68 37.62
C ASN A 118 2.30 -3.70 36.44
N GLU A 119 1.37 -2.76 36.65
CA GLU A 119 0.82 -1.76 35.71
C GLU A 119 1.81 -0.71 35.16
N PRO A 120 1.42 0.03 34.10
CA PRO A 120 2.34 0.69 33.17
C PRO A 120 2.51 2.20 33.44
N ASP A 121 3.73 2.69 33.23
CA ASP A 121 3.98 4.13 33.11
C ASP A 121 4.08 4.54 31.63
N SER A 122 3.36 5.61 31.34
CA SER A 122 3.05 6.17 30.02
C SER A 122 4.25 6.70 29.25
N ALA A 123 4.47 6.21 28.02
CA ALA A 123 5.14 6.92 26.93
C ALA A 123 4.77 6.29 25.58
N LEU A 124 3.59 6.66 25.04
CA LEU A 124 3.19 6.31 23.68
C LEU A 124 3.96 7.17 22.67
N MET A 125 5.12 6.68 22.20
CA MET A 125 5.64 7.09 20.89
C MET A 125 4.79 6.40 19.81
N GLU A 126 4.28 7.14 18.82
CA GLU A 126 3.75 6.58 17.58
C GLU A 126 4.75 5.55 17.01
N VAL A 127 4.47 4.25 17.16
CA VAL A 127 5.30 3.20 16.57
C VAL A 127 4.97 3.10 15.09
N ARG A 128 5.44 4.07 14.30
CA ARG A 128 5.57 3.89 12.85
C ARG A 128 6.70 2.90 12.61
N VAL A 129 6.42 1.82 11.88
CA VAL A 129 7.40 0.77 11.60
C VAL A 129 8.52 1.33 10.72
N THR A 130 9.58 1.84 11.34
CA THR A 130 10.79 2.28 10.65
C THR A 130 11.68 1.08 10.30
N ARG A 131 12.05 0.96 9.02
CA ARG A 131 13.01 -0.04 8.55
C ARG A 131 14.41 0.31 9.09
N PRO A 132 15.20 -0.65 9.59
CA PRO A 132 16.59 -0.43 9.97
C PRO A 132 17.40 0.13 8.80
N ARG A 133 18.21 1.18 9.03
CA ARG A 133 19.03 1.85 8.01
C ARG A 133 20.50 1.92 8.44
N GLY A 134 21.42 1.93 7.46
CA GLY A 134 22.86 2.08 7.64
C GLY A 134 23.64 0.76 7.73
N GLY A 135 24.84 0.72 7.13
CA GLY A 135 25.74 -0.44 7.15
C GLY A 135 25.18 -1.65 6.38
N VAL A 136 25.29 -2.85 6.96
CA VAL A 136 24.75 -4.10 6.37
C VAL A 136 23.24 -4.04 6.12
N ASN A 137 22.50 -3.19 6.83
CA ASN A 137 21.06 -3.01 6.65
C ASN A 137 20.68 -2.44 5.28
N GLU A 138 21.59 -1.73 4.60
CA GLU A 138 21.35 -1.25 3.23
C GLU A 138 21.31 -2.40 2.23
N TRP A 139 22.05 -3.49 2.50
CA TRP A 139 22.05 -4.71 1.69
C TRP A 139 20.88 -5.64 2.00
N LEU A 140 20.18 -5.42 3.12
CA LEU A 140 19.03 -6.24 3.59
C LEU A 140 17.67 -5.62 3.27
N HIS A 141 17.62 -4.54 2.48
CA HIS A 141 16.37 -3.84 2.14
C HIS A 141 15.35 -4.71 1.38
N TRP A 142 15.80 -5.82 0.76
CA TRP A 142 14.95 -6.79 0.06
C TRP A 142 14.16 -7.69 1.03
N LEU A 143 14.58 -7.77 2.29
CA LEU A 143 13.86 -8.54 3.31
C LEU A 143 12.56 -7.84 3.73
N PRO A 144 11.51 -8.61 4.08
CA PRO A 144 10.36 -8.09 4.82
C PRO A 144 10.84 -7.30 6.05
N VAL A 145 10.18 -6.18 6.38
CA VAL A 145 10.67 -5.26 7.42
C VAL A 145 10.81 -5.96 8.79
N SER A 146 9.97 -6.94 9.06
CA SER A 146 10.03 -7.77 10.26
C SER A 146 11.24 -8.68 10.32
N LEU A 147 11.56 -9.35 9.22
CA LEU A 147 12.77 -10.18 9.11
C LEU A 147 14.01 -9.31 9.18
N HIS A 148 13.97 -8.13 8.55
CA HIS A 148 15.02 -7.13 8.63
C HIS A 148 15.20 -6.62 10.06
N LYS A 149 14.14 -6.34 10.81
CA LYS A 149 14.24 -5.95 12.23
C LYS A 149 14.77 -7.06 13.12
N LYS A 150 14.37 -8.31 12.90
CA LYS A 150 14.89 -9.46 13.66
C LYS A 150 16.37 -9.70 13.33
N LEU A 151 16.75 -9.64 12.06
CA LEU A 151 18.15 -9.70 11.65
C LEU A 151 18.94 -8.52 12.20
N ASP A 152 18.44 -7.29 12.12
CA ASP A 152 19.10 -6.11 12.70
C ASP A 152 19.23 -6.25 14.22
N TYR A 153 18.22 -6.78 14.91
CA TYR A 153 18.28 -7.07 16.35
C TYR A 153 19.34 -8.13 16.65
N ILE A 154 19.36 -9.25 15.93
CA ILE A 154 20.36 -10.32 16.09
C ILE A 154 21.77 -9.79 15.77
N ILE A 155 21.92 -9.05 14.66
CA ILE A 155 23.16 -8.37 14.27
C ILE A 155 23.57 -7.41 15.40
N ARG A 156 22.68 -6.59 15.94
CA ARG A 156 22.97 -5.69 17.07
C ARG A 156 23.30 -6.42 18.36
N GLN A 157 22.74 -7.60 18.62
CA GLN A 157 23.11 -8.43 19.77
C GLN A 157 24.52 -9.00 19.58
N ILE A 158 24.84 -9.50 18.37
CA ILE A 158 26.17 -10.05 18.04
C ILE A 158 27.24 -8.95 18.06
N TYR A 159 27.01 -7.81 17.39
CA TYR A 159 27.93 -6.66 17.38
C TYR A 159 27.91 -5.87 18.70
N GLY A 160 26.83 -5.95 19.48
CA GLY A 160 26.68 -5.35 20.81
C GLY A 160 27.51 -6.09 21.86
N TYR A 161 27.60 -7.42 21.77
CA TYR A 161 28.54 -8.21 22.57
C TYR A 161 30.00 -7.84 22.30
N SER A 162 30.34 -7.46 21.06
CA SER A 162 31.69 -7.00 20.71
C SER A 162 32.04 -5.59 21.20
N ARG A 163 31.04 -4.78 21.65
CA ARG A 163 31.25 -3.38 22.06
C ARG A 163 31.14 -3.13 23.57
N ILE A 164 30.82 -4.13 24.39
CA ILE A 164 30.82 -4.01 25.87
C ILE A 164 32.25 -3.96 26.45
N SER A 165 33.31 -3.99 25.62
CA SER A 165 34.69 -3.77 26.09
C SER A 165 35.25 -2.35 25.85
N LEU A 166 34.52 -1.37 25.31
CA LEU A 166 35.06 0.00 25.22
C LEU A 166 34.01 1.13 25.32
N ALA A 167 34.29 1.99 26.30
CA ALA A 167 33.91 3.41 26.44
C ALA A 167 32.54 3.76 27.04
N GLY A 168 32.61 4.28 28.27
CA GLY A 168 31.60 5.15 28.86
C GLY A 168 31.61 6.59 28.30
N ARG A 169 30.78 7.42 28.95
CA ARG A 169 30.41 8.83 28.69
C ARG A 169 29.19 9.03 27.80
N GLY A 170 28.09 9.41 28.45
CA GLY A 170 26.83 9.77 27.83
C GLY A 170 26.66 11.26 27.51
N LYS A 171 25.41 11.63 27.24
CA LYS A 171 24.83 12.95 27.53
C LYS A 171 23.30 12.88 27.39
N LYS A 172 22.62 13.44 28.41
CA LYS A 172 21.17 13.66 28.52
C LYS A 172 20.65 14.54 27.36
N LEU A 173 19.51 14.18 26.79
CA LEU A 173 18.71 15.04 25.90
C LEU A 173 17.55 15.65 26.72
N VAL A 174 17.40 16.97 26.64
CA VAL A 174 16.37 17.78 27.31
C VAL A 174 15.15 17.91 26.38
N SER A 175 13.95 17.79 26.95
CA SER A 175 12.64 17.89 26.29
C SER A 175 12.11 19.33 26.23
N ARG A 176 11.32 19.65 25.19
CA ARG A 176 10.36 20.78 25.16
C ARG A 176 9.05 20.31 24.49
N PRO A 177 7.88 20.90 24.86
CA PRO A 177 6.57 20.26 24.73
C PRO A 177 5.85 20.58 23.41
N ILE A 178 4.94 19.69 23.03
CA ILE A 178 4.06 19.74 21.85
C ILE A 178 2.63 20.03 22.32
N GLU A 179 1.96 20.98 21.68
CA GLU A 179 0.52 21.19 21.79
C GLU A 179 -0.20 20.81 20.49
N ASN A 180 -1.49 20.51 20.65
CA ASN A 180 -2.34 19.65 19.84
C ASN A 180 -2.77 20.21 18.47
N GLY A 181 -2.91 19.31 17.49
CA GLY A 181 -3.68 19.53 16.25
C GLY A 181 -4.33 18.22 15.79
N GLY A 182 -5.66 18.21 15.69
CA GLY A 182 -6.49 17.01 15.53
C GLY A 182 -6.47 16.39 14.14
N SER A 183 -6.42 15.06 14.09
CA SER A 183 -6.71 14.26 12.90
C SER A 183 -7.98 13.44 13.14
N VAL A 184 -8.83 13.43 12.12
CA VAL A 184 -10.14 12.80 12.05
C VAL A 184 -10.05 11.29 12.30
N GLY A 185 -10.71 10.81 13.35
CA GLY A 185 -11.42 9.53 13.38
C GLY A 185 -10.63 8.21 13.29
N LEU A 186 -9.31 8.16 13.43
CA LEU A 186 -8.57 6.89 13.51
C LEU A 186 -8.46 6.43 14.97
N SER A 187 -9.43 5.65 15.44
CA SER A 187 -9.34 4.98 16.74
C SER A 187 -8.22 3.94 16.73
N SER A 188 -7.15 4.24 17.46
CA SER A 188 -6.04 3.35 17.86
C SER A 188 -5.46 2.43 16.76
N VAL A 189 -4.25 2.71 16.29
CA VAL A 189 -3.47 1.76 15.48
C VAL A 189 -3.17 0.52 16.34
N LEU A 190 -3.83 -0.60 16.06
CA LEU A 190 -3.65 -1.87 16.77
C LEU A 190 -2.64 -2.76 16.04
N GLU A 191 -1.83 -3.52 16.77
CA GLU A 191 -1.02 -4.60 16.19
C GLU A 191 -1.93 -5.68 15.61
N ALA A 192 -1.66 -6.12 14.38
CA ALA A 192 -2.46 -7.13 13.71
C ALA A 192 -2.21 -8.53 14.32
N ASP A 193 -3.03 -8.93 15.28
CA ASP A 193 -3.08 -10.30 15.80
C ASP A 193 -4.21 -11.10 15.13
N VAL A 194 -3.82 -12.13 14.37
CA VAL A 194 -4.73 -13.04 13.66
C VAL A 194 -5.77 -13.64 14.61
N LYS A 195 -5.36 -14.08 15.80
CA LYS A 195 -6.28 -14.73 16.75
C LYS A 195 -7.31 -13.73 17.25
N ASN A 196 -6.87 -12.54 17.64
CA ASN A 196 -7.79 -11.51 18.13
C ASN A 196 -8.78 -11.06 17.06
N ILE A 197 -8.34 -10.90 15.81
CA ILE A 197 -9.22 -10.52 14.70
C ILE A 197 -10.26 -11.62 14.42
N VAL A 198 -9.84 -12.90 14.43
CA VAL A 198 -10.73 -14.05 14.21
C VAL A 198 -11.72 -14.19 15.37
N THR A 199 -11.26 -14.12 16.62
CA THR A 199 -12.11 -14.18 17.81
C THR A 199 -13.14 -13.04 17.78
N MET A 200 -12.70 -11.81 17.52
CA MET A 200 -13.59 -10.66 17.37
C MET A 200 -14.64 -10.89 16.27
N ALA A 201 -14.22 -11.42 15.12
CA ALA A 201 -15.14 -11.71 14.02
C ALA A 201 -16.25 -12.69 14.42
N HIS A 202 -15.90 -13.76 15.16
CA HIS A 202 -16.87 -14.73 15.68
C HIS A 202 -17.79 -14.13 16.74
N GLU A 203 -17.24 -13.47 17.75
CA GLU A 203 -17.99 -12.93 18.90
C GLU A 203 -19.05 -11.91 18.48
N THR A 204 -18.77 -11.17 17.41
CA THR A 204 -19.63 -10.08 16.94
C THR A 204 -20.41 -10.42 15.67
N PHE A 205 -20.30 -11.66 15.17
CA PHE A 205 -20.96 -12.11 13.94
C PHE A 205 -22.48 -11.97 14.00
N GLU A 206 -23.11 -12.41 15.10
CA GLU A 206 -24.56 -12.32 15.31
C GLU A 206 -25.09 -10.88 15.27
N LYS A 207 -24.26 -9.91 15.68
CA LYS A 207 -24.66 -8.50 15.76
C LYS A 207 -24.39 -7.76 14.45
N ASP A 208 -23.20 -7.93 13.91
CA ASP A 208 -22.66 -7.06 12.85
C ASP A 208 -22.51 -7.76 11.50
N GLY A 209 -22.78 -9.07 11.45
CA GLY A 209 -22.66 -9.92 10.26
C GLY A 209 -21.22 -10.30 9.90
N PRO A 210 -20.99 -10.75 8.66
CA PRO A 210 -19.67 -11.13 8.18
C PRO A 210 -18.70 -9.93 8.16
N LEU A 211 -17.41 -10.22 8.27
CA LEU A 211 -16.35 -9.22 8.28
C LEU A 211 -15.65 -9.11 6.92
N LEU A 212 -15.53 -7.89 6.39
CA LEU A 212 -14.65 -7.61 5.25
C LEU A 212 -13.24 -7.30 5.76
N VAL A 213 -12.23 -7.98 5.20
CA VAL A 213 -10.81 -7.73 5.50
C VAL A 213 -10.13 -7.25 4.23
N VAL A 214 -9.52 -6.07 4.27
CA VAL A 214 -8.77 -5.49 3.15
C VAL A 214 -7.31 -5.33 3.56
N ALA A 215 -6.44 -6.06 2.87
CA ALA A 215 -5.01 -6.07 3.10
C ALA A 215 -4.27 -5.56 1.86
N SER A 216 -3.17 -4.84 2.02
CA SER A 216 -2.40 -4.34 0.87
C SER A 216 -0.90 -4.50 1.07
N GLY A 217 -0.25 -5.07 0.05
CA GLY A 217 1.20 -5.25 -0.02
C GLY A 217 1.70 -6.58 0.54
N ARG A 218 3.03 -6.77 0.50
CA ARG A 218 3.65 -8.08 0.78
C ARG A 218 3.59 -8.48 2.26
N ASP A 219 3.79 -7.53 3.16
CA ASP A 219 3.91 -7.80 4.60
C ASP A 219 2.57 -8.17 5.26
N THR A 220 1.46 -8.08 4.53
CA THR A 220 0.11 -8.39 5.01
C THR A 220 -0.37 -9.78 4.59
N ILE A 221 0.34 -10.43 3.65
CA ILE A 221 -0.07 -11.69 3.00
C ILE A 221 -0.27 -12.82 4.01
N SER A 222 0.65 -12.99 4.95
CA SER A 222 0.60 -14.05 5.95
C SER A 222 -0.60 -13.88 6.89
N VAL A 223 -0.81 -12.66 7.39
CA VAL A 223 -1.92 -12.32 8.29
C VAL A 223 -3.26 -12.50 7.58
N ALA A 224 -3.42 -11.92 6.39
CA ALA A 224 -4.66 -12.00 5.61
C ALA A 224 -5.01 -13.44 5.21
N SER A 225 -4.02 -14.22 4.75
CA SER A 225 -4.20 -15.64 4.42
C SER A 225 -4.57 -16.49 5.65
N ALA A 226 -3.95 -16.22 6.80
CA ALA A 226 -4.26 -16.93 8.04
C ALA A 226 -5.68 -16.64 8.53
N ILE A 227 -6.13 -15.38 8.46
CA ILE A 227 -7.52 -15.00 8.78
C ILE A 227 -8.50 -15.73 7.87
N LYS A 228 -8.22 -15.78 6.55
CA LYS A 228 -9.08 -16.51 5.61
C LYS A 228 -9.20 -17.99 5.97
N ARG A 229 -8.07 -18.63 6.28
CA ARG A 229 -8.02 -20.05 6.63
C ARG A 229 -8.78 -20.38 7.92
N LEU A 230 -8.76 -19.48 8.90
CA LEU A 230 -9.33 -19.74 10.23
C LEU A 230 -10.82 -19.40 10.34
N ALA A 231 -11.34 -18.51 9.48
CA ALA A 231 -12.69 -17.98 9.61
C ALA A 231 -13.44 -17.88 8.26
N SER A 232 -13.16 -18.80 7.31
CA SER A 232 -13.58 -18.73 5.90
C SER A 232 -15.06 -18.44 5.67
N GLU A 233 -15.91 -18.95 6.57
CA GLU A 233 -17.37 -18.85 6.50
C GLU A 233 -17.94 -17.50 6.92
N ILE A 234 -17.18 -16.69 7.67
CA ILE A 234 -17.65 -15.42 8.24
C ILE A 234 -16.79 -14.22 7.85
N VAL A 235 -15.73 -14.44 7.07
CA VAL A 235 -14.85 -13.36 6.56
C VAL A 235 -14.77 -13.38 5.04
N PHE A 236 -14.69 -12.17 4.46
CA PHE A 236 -14.30 -11.95 3.07
C PHE A 236 -12.94 -11.25 3.03
N VAL A 237 -11.92 -11.90 2.47
CA VAL A 237 -10.54 -11.36 2.44
C VAL A 237 -10.15 -10.89 1.05
N VAL A 238 -9.93 -9.58 0.93
CA VAL A 238 -9.41 -8.92 -0.27
C VAL A 238 -7.94 -8.57 -0.07
N GLN A 239 -7.07 -9.07 -0.94
CA GLN A 239 -5.65 -8.72 -0.97
C GLN A 239 -5.34 -7.82 -2.17
N ILE A 240 -4.82 -6.63 -1.90
CA ILE A 240 -4.37 -5.67 -2.91
C ILE A 240 -2.86 -5.85 -3.15
N GLN A 241 -2.45 -5.73 -4.42
CA GLN A 241 -1.15 -6.10 -4.97
C GLN A 241 -0.96 -7.63 -5.04
N HIS A 242 -0.20 -8.07 -6.06
CA HIS A 242 -0.05 -9.50 -6.31
C HIS A 242 0.71 -10.20 -5.16
N PRO A 243 0.14 -11.23 -4.50
CA PRO A 243 0.76 -11.84 -3.32
C PRO A 243 1.97 -12.73 -3.63
N ARG A 244 2.14 -13.17 -4.89
CA ARG A 244 3.23 -14.09 -5.34
C ARG A 244 3.18 -15.45 -4.64
N THR A 245 2.02 -15.79 -4.10
CA THR A 245 1.66 -17.08 -3.50
C THR A 245 0.40 -17.60 -4.19
N HIS A 246 -0.09 -18.78 -3.81
CA HIS A 246 -1.32 -19.36 -4.35
C HIS A 246 -2.53 -18.43 -4.08
N LEU A 247 -3.28 -18.15 -5.14
CA LEU A 247 -4.34 -17.12 -5.10
C LEU A 247 -5.56 -17.55 -4.28
N GLU A 248 -5.83 -18.86 -4.19
CA GLU A 248 -6.92 -19.46 -3.40
C GLU A 248 -6.84 -19.17 -1.89
N ARG A 249 -5.71 -18.64 -1.42
CA ARG A 249 -5.52 -18.17 -0.03
C ARG A 249 -6.32 -16.91 0.29
N PHE A 250 -6.95 -16.30 -0.70
CA PHE A 250 -7.73 -15.07 -0.59
C PHE A 250 -9.07 -15.26 -1.31
N ASP A 251 -10.09 -14.49 -0.90
CA ASP A 251 -11.38 -14.50 -1.61
C ASP A 251 -11.33 -13.69 -2.90
N MET A 252 -10.51 -12.64 -2.90
CA MET A 252 -10.27 -11.82 -4.08
C MET A 252 -8.87 -11.20 -4.02
N VAL A 253 -8.22 -11.10 -5.18
CA VAL A 253 -6.94 -10.42 -5.33
C VAL A 253 -7.10 -9.27 -6.33
N ILE A 254 -6.84 -8.04 -5.89
CA ILE A 254 -6.84 -6.86 -6.76
C ILE A 254 -5.40 -6.47 -7.06
N THR A 255 -4.99 -6.53 -8.32
CA THR A 255 -3.58 -6.31 -8.68
C THR A 255 -3.43 -5.56 -10.00
N PRO A 256 -2.45 -4.65 -10.11
CA PRO A 256 -2.20 -3.95 -11.36
C PRO A 256 -1.76 -4.88 -12.50
N HIS A 257 -2.11 -4.54 -13.75
CA HIS A 257 -1.70 -5.29 -14.94
C HIS A 257 -0.18 -5.53 -14.99
N HIS A 258 0.60 -4.52 -14.61
CA HIS A 258 2.06 -4.57 -14.65
C HIS A 258 2.68 -5.55 -13.63
N ASP A 259 1.94 -5.99 -12.61
CA ASP A 259 2.44 -7.01 -11.68
C ASP A 259 2.58 -8.38 -12.36
N TYR A 260 1.85 -8.64 -13.44
CA TYR A 260 1.99 -9.83 -14.28
C TYR A 260 3.07 -9.69 -15.36
N TYR A 261 3.76 -8.54 -15.47
CA TYR A 261 4.87 -8.36 -16.39
C TYR A 261 5.92 -9.49 -16.36
N PRO A 262 6.32 -10.06 -15.19
CA PRO A 262 7.22 -11.21 -15.12
C PRO A 262 6.77 -12.47 -15.86
N LEU A 263 5.50 -12.60 -16.24
CA LEU A 263 5.00 -13.71 -17.07
C LEU A 263 5.31 -13.53 -18.56
N THR A 264 5.64 -12.33 -19.01
CA THR A 264 5.95 -12.07 -20.42
C THR A 264 7.30 -12.68 -20.80
N ALA A 265 7.45 -13.13 -22.06
CA ALA A 265 8.70 -13.72 -22.55
C ALA A 265 9.89 -12.76 -22.34
N HIS A 266 9.70 -11.47 -22.65
CA HIS A 266 10.71 -10.45 -22.48
C HIS A 266 11.16 -10.26 -21.02
N ALA A 267 10.24 -10.41 -20.06
CA ALA A 267 10.59 -10.34 -18.65
C ALA A 267 11.32 -11.61 -18.19
N GLN A 268 10.88 -12.80 -18.63
CA GLN A 268 11.51 -14.06 -18.23
C GLN A 268 12.99 -14.15 -18.64
N GLU A 269 13.38 -13.51 -19.75
CA GLU A 269 14.78 -13.39 -20.19
C GLU A 269 15.66 -12.58 -19.22
N GLN A 270 15.08 -11.63 -18.49
CA GLN A 270 15.79 -10.74 -17.57
C GLN A 270 15.88 -11.31 -16.14
N ILE A 271 15.11 -12.35 -15.82
CA ILE A 271 15.13 -13.00 -14.50
C ILE A 271 15.94 -14.29 -14.58
N PRO A 272 16.95 -14.48 -13.72
CA PRO A 272 17.61 -15.79 -13.59
C PRO A 272 16.60 -16.90 -13.29
N ARG A 273 16.68 -18.03 -14.00
CA ARG A 273 15.70 -19.14 -13.90
C ARG A 273 15.43 -19.60 -12.46
N PHE A 274 16.45 -19.59 -11.59
CA PHE A 274 16.32 -20.00 -10.19
C PHE A 274 15.49 -19.03 -9.32
N LEU A 275 15.30 -17.78 -9.76
CA LEU A 275 14.48 -16.77 -9.09
C LEU A 275 13.03 -16.70 -9.60
N HIS A 276 12.70 -17.38 -10.70
CA HIS A 276 11.36 -17.35 -11.31
C HIS A 276 10.25 -17.69 -10.31
N LYS A 277 10.47 -18.71 -9.46
CA LYS A 277 9.49 -19.15 -8.45
C LYS A 277 9.12 -18.10 -7.39
N TRP A 278 9.94 -17.06 -7.23
CA TRP A 278 9.82 -16.04 -6.18
C TRP A 278 9.39 -14.67 -6.71
N ILE A 279 9.73 -14.38 -7.97
CA ILE A 279 9.49 -13.07 -8.60
C ILE A 279 8.26 -13.13 -9.51
N THR A 280 8.07 -14.26 -10.19
CA THR A 280 7.01 -14.43 -11.18
C THR A 280 5.74 -14.94 -10.51
N PRO A 281 4.55 -14.41 -10.87
CA PRO A 281 3.29 -15.02 -10.49
C PRO A 281 3.29 -16.50 -10.88
N ARG A 282 2.81 -17.38 -10.01
CA ARG A 282 2.78 -18.83 -10.29
C ARG A 282 1.65 -19.20 -11.24
N GLU A 283 0.56 -18.45 -11.17
CA GLU A 283 -0.70 -18.73 -11.86
C GLU A 283 -1.08 -17.51 -12.71
N ALA A 284 -1.73 -17.79 -13.85
CA ALA A 284 -2.41 -16.76 -14.61
C ALA A 284 -3.61 -16.22 -13.79
N PRO A 285 -4.07 -14.98 -14.05
CA PRO A 285 -5.22 -14.45 -13.35
C PRO A 285 -6.46 -15.34 -13.58
N ASP A 286 -7.09 -15.77 -12.48
CA ASP A 286 -8.34 -16.52 -12.49
C ASP A 286 -9.54 -15.58 -12.28
N ARG A 287 -10.74 -16.14 -12.03
CA ARG A 287 -11.97 -15.34 -11.81
C ARG A 287 -11.95 -14.50 -10.53
N HIS A 288 -11.10 -14.83 -9.55
CA HIS A 288 -10.99 -14.11 -8.28
C HIS A 288 -9.96 -12.97 -8.35
N VAL A 289 -9.30 -12.81 -9.51
CA VAL A 289 -8.36 -11.73 -9.75
C VAL A 289 -9.01 -10.56 -10.49
N VAL A 290 -9.00 -9.40 -9.85
CA VAL A 290 -9.36 -8.12 -10.48
C VAL A 290 -8.08 -7.42 -10.92
N ARG A 291 -8.00 -7.08 -12.21
CA ARG A 291 -6.84 -6.39 -12.78
C ARG A 291 -7.12 -4.90 -12.94
N THR A 292 -6.21 -4.08 -12.43
CA THR A 292 -6.30 -2.61 -12.51
C THR A 292 -5.18 -2.05 -13.39
N VAL A 293 -5.37 -0.86 -13.97
CA VAL A 293 -4.31 -0.18 -14.72
C VAL A 293 -3.30 0.45 -13.76
N GLY A 294 -3.81 1.24 -12.83
CA GLY A 294 -3.10 1.93 -11.77
C GLY A 294 -3.26 1.27 -10.40
N ALA A 295 -2.83 1.99 -9.38
CA ALA A 295 -3.03 1.64 -7.98
C ALA A 295 -4.35 2.22 -7.47
N LEU A 296 -5.00 1.51 -6.55
CA LEU A 296 -6.19 2.03 -5.86
C LEU A 296 -5.84 3.26 -5.02
N HIS A 297 -6.83 4.13 -4.80
CA HIS A 297 -6.66 5.37 -4.06
C HIS A 297 -8.00 5.97 -3.64
N GLN A 298 -7.95 7.00 -2.78
CA GLN A 298 -9.13 7.71 -2.28
C GLN A 298 -9.68 8.79 -3.21
N VAL A 299 -9.02 9.06 -4.35
CA VAL A 299 -9.47 10.09 -5.30
C VAL A 299 -10.74 9.63 -6.00
N ASP A 300 -11.85 10.28 -5.67
CA ASP A 300 -13.15 10.19 -6.33
C ASP A 300 -13.74 11.60 -6.50
N PHE A 301 -14.84 11.72 -7.25
CA PHE A 301 -15.48 13.02 -7.50
C PHE A 301 -15.91 13.74 -6.20
N ALA A 302 -16.42 12.99 -5.21
CA ALA A 302 -16.84 13.58 -3.94
C ALA A 302 -15.64 14.05 -3.10
N ALA A 303 -14.53 13.31 -3.13
CA ALA A 303 -13.26 13.64 -2.48
C ALA A 303 -12.66 14.91 -3.09
N LEU A 304 -12.62 15.00 -4.42
CA LEU A 304 -12.11 16.17 -5.13
C LEU A 304 -12.98 17.39 -4.88
N ARG A 305 -14.31 17.25 -4.85
CA ARG A 305 -15.21 18.35 -4.51
C ARG A 305 -15.04 18.83 -3.06
N GLY A 306 -14.92 17.89 -2.12
CA GLY A 306 -14.65 18.22 -0.71
C GLY A 306 -13.31 18.93 -0.53
N ALA A 307 -12.27 18.46 -1.22
CA ALA A 307 -10.96 19.08 -1.23
C ALA A 307 -10.97 20.46 -1.93
N ALA A 308 -11.73 20.62 -3.01
CA ALA A 308 -11.87 21.90 -3.69
C ALA A 308 -12.42 22.98 -2.74
N ASN A 309 -13.45 22.62 -1.95
CA ASN A 309 -14.04 23.50 -0.95
C ASN A 309 -13.06 23.79 0.20
N ALA A 310 -12.42 22.75 0.75
CA ALA A 310 -11.51 22.89 1.89
C ALA A 310 -10.28 23.76 1.59
N TRP A 311 -9.83 23.76 0.33
CA TRP A 311 -8.65 24.51 -0.11
C TRP A 311 -8.99 25.73 -0.99
N HIS A 312 -10.26 26.15 -0.99
CA HIS A 312 -10.73 27.24 -1.84
C HIS A 312 -9.95 28.53 -1.59
N ASP A 313 -9.82 28.94 -0.33
CA ASP A 313 -9.21 30.22 0.03
C ASP A 313 -7.72 30.30 -0.33
N GLU A 314 -7.03 29.16 -0.37
CA GLU A 314 -5.62 29.09 -0.73
C GLU A 314 -5.39 29.02 -2.25
N PHE A 315 -6.18 28.23 -2.97
CA PHE A 315 -5.93 27.96 -4.40
C PHE A 315 -6.74 28.83 -5.35
N ALA A 316 -7.92 29.33 -4.96
CA ALA A 316 -8.74 30.18 -5.82
C ALA A 316 -8.05 31.50 -6.24
N PRO A 317 -7.27 32.20 -5.38
CA PRO A 317 -6.60 33.44 -5.76
C PRO A 317 -5.39 33.24 -6.70
N LEU A 318 -4.94 32.01 -6.92
CA LEU A 318 -3.70 31.77 -7.65
C LEU A 318 -3.86 32.04 -9.15
N PRO A 319 -2.89 32.73 -9.78
CA PRO A 319 -2.85 32.88 -11.22
C PRO A 319 -2.86 31.51 -11.92
N LYS A 320 -3.76 31.39 -12.89
CA LYS A 320 -3.96 30.20 -13.72
C LYS A 320 -3.11 30.29 -15.00
N PRO A 321 -2.70 29.16 -15.61
CA PRO A 321 -2.89 27.79 -15.14
C PRO A 321 -1.99 27.43 -13.94
N LEU A 322 -2.51 26.60 -13.05
CA LEU A 322 -1.84 26.02 -11.88
C LEU A 322 -1.22 24.68 -12.25
N LEU A 323 0.10 24.65 -12.34
CA LEU A 323 0.88 23.45 -12.56
C LEU A 323 1.28 22.83 -11.22
N VAL A 324 0.91 21.57 -10.98
CA VAL A 324 1.35 20.82 -9.80
C VAL A 324 2.45 19.84 -10.19
N VAL A 325 3.56 19.88 -9.46
CA VAL A 325 4.72 19.02 -9.66
C VAL A 325 4.89 18.10 -8.45
N ASN A 326 4.81 16.79 -8.67
CA ASN A 326 5.00 15.79 -7.61
C ASN A 326 6.27 14.99 -7.87
N ILE A 327 7.20 15.05 -6.92
CA ILE A 327 8.53 14.46 -7.06
C ILE A 327 8.66 13.29 -6.08
N GLY A 328 8.81 12.11 -6.67
CA GLY A 328 9.01 10.85 -6.00
C GLY A 328 10.46 10.60 -5.57
N GLY A 329 10.79 9.34 -5.39
CA GLY A 329 12.16 8.90 -5.07
C GLY A 329 12.65 7.83 -6.03
N PRO A 330 13.94 7.84 -6.42
CA PRO A 330 14.47 6.83 -7.32
C PRO A 330 14.28 5.43 -6.73
N THR A 331 13.92 4.49 -7.59
CA THR A 331 13.79 3.07 -7.24
C THR A 331 14.86 2.28 -7.97
N SER A 332 15.02 0.99 -7.62
CA SER A 332 15.97 0.12 -8.31
C SER A 332 15.71 0.04 -9.82
N HIS A 333 14.44 0.16 -10.23
CA HIS A 333 13.99 0.04 -11.61
C HIS A 333 13.70 1.40 -12.30
N CYS A 334 13.57 2.49 -11.55
CA CYS A 334 13.50 3.85 -12.10
C CYS A 334 14.58 4.69 -11.41
N ARG A 335 15.81 4.63 -11.95
CA ARG A 335 16.97 5.28 -11.36
C ARG A 335 17.12 6.68 -11.92
N TYR A 336 17.23 7.66 -11.03
CA TYR A 336 17.57 9.02 -11.39
C TYR A 336 18.27 9.72 -10.23
N GLY A 337 19.04 10.75 -10.54
CA GLY A 337 19.77 11.53 -9.55
C GLY A 337 19.72 13.02 -9.87
N VAL A 338 20.87 13.66 -9.68
CA VAL A 338 21.11 15.08 -9.92
C VAL A 338 20.76 15.47 -11.36
N ASP A 339 20.94 14.55 -12.30
CA ASP A 339 20.69 14.75 -13.72
C ASP A 339 19.21 14.98 -14.03
N LEU A 340 18.30 14.16 -13.48
CA LEU A 340 16.86 14.39 -13.62
C LEU A 340 16.43 15.67 -12.89
N ALA A 341 17.03 15.96 -11.73
CA ALA A 341 16.74 17.20 -11.01
C ALA A 341 17.06 18.44 -11.86
N LYS A 342 18.23 18.46 -12.51
CA LYS A 342 18.63 19.53 -13.43
C LYS A 342 17.70 19.61 -14.65
N GLN A 343 17.40 18.46 -15.26
CA GLN A 343 16.48 18.38 -16.40
C GLN A 343 15.10 18.94 -16.03
N LEU A 344 14.58 18.56 -14.87
CA LEU A 344 13.30 19.04 -14.35
C LEU A 344 13.33 20.55 -14.11
N THR A 345 14.37 21.06 -13.45
CA THR A 345 14.54 22.50 -13.22
C THR A 345 14.54 23.29 -14.53
N THR A 346 15.34 22.88 -15.52
CA THR A 346 15.39 23.55 -16.83
C THR A 346 14.04 23.47 -17.54
N SER A 347 13.39 22.31 -17.53
CA SER A 347 12.09 22.12 -18.17
C SER A 347 11.01 22.99 -17.51
N LEU A 348 11.02 23.08 -16.17
CA LEU A 348 10.11 23.95 -15.42
C LEU A 348 10.35 25.42 -15.76
N GLN A 349 11.60 25.87 -15.78
CA GLN A 349 11.95 27.25 -16.13
C GLN A 349 11.40 27.67 -17.50
N ASN A 350 11.43 26.78 -18.48
CA ASN A 350 10.90 27.05 -19.81
C ASN A 350 9.37 27.23 -19.80
N VAL A 351 8.64 26.36 -19.08
CA VAL A 351 7.18 26.40 -19.07
C VAL A 351 6.60 27.50 -18.17
N LEU A 352 7.40 28.10 -17.29
CA LEU A 352 6.98 29.21 -16.42
C LEU A 352 6.44 30.43 -17.17
N VAL A 353 6.79 30.59 -18.44
CA VAL A 353 6.25 31.64 -19.31
C VAL A 353 4.74 31.42 -19.56
N SER A 354 4.34 30.17 -19.76
CA SER A 354 2.95 29.74 -19.99
C SER A 354 2.16 29.43 -18.70
N CYS A 355 2.84 29.29 -17.55
CA CYS A 355 2.20 29.04 -16.27
C CYS A 355 1.84 30.32 -15.51
N GLY A 356 0.69 30.30 -14.84
CA GLY A 356 0.36 31.29 -13.81
C GLY A 356 1.07 31.00 -12.50
N SER A 357 0.91 29.77 -11.99
CA SER A 357 1.46 29.34 -10.70
C SER A 357 1.97 27.91 -10.76
N VAL A 358 3.00 27.59 -9.97
CA VAL A 358 3.55 26.23 -9.84
C VAL A 358 3.61 25.82 -8.37
N ARG A 359 3.10 24.63 -8.05
CA ARG A 359 3.21 24.02 -6.71
C ARG A 359 4.06 22.77 -6.80
N ILE A 360 5.15 22.71 -6.05
CA ILE A 360 6.06 21.55 -6.03
C ILE A 360 5.93 20.84 -4.69
N SER A 361 5.81 19.52 -4.72
CA SER A 361 5.79 18.69 -3.52
C SER A 361 6.77 17.52 -3.64
N PHE A 362 7.44 17.21 -2.53
CA PHE A 362 8.36 16.08 -2.44
C PHE A 362 7.73 14.94 -1.64
N THR A 363 7.96 13.72 -2.07
CA THR A 363 7.66 12.55 -1.24
C THR A 363 8.77 12.32 -0.20
N ARG A 364 8.46 11.58 0.87
CA ARG A 364 9.46 11.09 1.85
C ARG A 364 10.59 10.24 1.26
N ARG A 365 10.45 9.78 0.01
CA ARG A 365 11.47 8.99 -0.71
C ARG A 365 12.43 9.86 -1.51
N THR A 366 12.15 11.16 -1.64
CA THR A 366 12.99 12.09 -2.40
C THR A 366 14.33 12.26 -1.69
N PRO A 367 15.47 11.99 -2.34
CA PRO A 367 16.79 12.22 -1.76
C PRO A 367 17.03 13.71 -1.51
N GLU A 368 17.62 14.07 -0.37
CA GLU A 368 17.94 15.46 -0.01
C GLU A 368 18.77 16.18 -1.07
N LYS A 369 19.67 15.46 -1.74
CA LYS A 369 20.47 16.02 -2.85
C LYS A 369 19.60 16.55 -3.99
N ILE A 370 18.49 15.88 -4.28
CA ILE A 370 17.56 16.27 -5.35
C ILE A 370 16.72 17.47 -4.89
N SER A 371 16.14 17.40 -3.68
CA SER A 371 15.33 18.49 -3.15
C SER A 371 16.15 19.78 -3.00
N ASN A 372 17.41 19.70 -2.55
CA ASN A 372 18.28 20.85 -2.38
C ASN A 372 18.62 21.55 -3.71
N ILE A 373 18.79 20.80 -4.80
CA ILE A 373 19.00 21.39 -6.13
C ILE A 373 17.76 22.16 -6.56
N ILE A 374 16.59 21.56 -6.41
CA ILE A 374 15.33 22.17 -6.83
C ILE A 374 15.02 23.42 -5.98
N LEU A 375 15.20 23.34 -4.65
CA LEU A 375 15.06 24.47 -3.75
C LEU A 375 16.02 25.61 -4.13
N LYS A 376 17.28 25.31 -4.43
CA LYS A 376 18.28 26.31 -4.81
C LYS A 376 17.93 27.02 -6.12
N GLU A 377 17.50 26.27 -7.12
CA GLU A 377 17.29 26.81 -8.47
C GLU A 377 15.91 27.44 -8.67
N LEU A 378 14.88 26.95 -7.96
CA LEU A 378 13.48 27.37 -8.16
C LEU A 378 12.86 28.07 -6.95
N GLY A 379 13.43 27.93 -5.75
CA GLY A 379 12.79 28.37 -4.50
C GLY A 379 12.58 29.87 -4.36
N ASN A 380 13.34 30.69 -5.09
CA ASN A 380 13.22 32.15 -5.06
C ASN A 380 12.31 32.70 -6.18
N HIS A 381 11.71 31.84 -7.02
CA HIS A 381 10.91 32.30 -8.15
C HIS A 381 9.49 32.70 -7.69
N PRO A 382 8.97 33.88 -8.04
CA PRO A 382 7.71 34.40 -7.49
C PRO A 382 6.46 33.57 -7.85
N LYS A 383 6.50 32.82 -8.95
CA LYS A 383 5.41 31.92 -9.37
C LYS A 383 5.46 30.53 -8.74
N ILE A 384 6.56 30.17 -8.07
CA ILE A 384 6.79 28.80 -7.59
C ILE A 384 6.65 28.78 -6.07
N TYR A 385 5.87 27.83 -5.59
CA TYR A 385 5.84 27.49 -4.18
C TYR A 385 6.19 26.02 -4.00
N ILE A 386 7.14 25.77 -3.10
CA ILE A 386 7.62 24.43 -2.77
C ILE A 386 7.10 24.08 -1.38
N TRP A 387 6.25 23.07 -1.29
CA TRP A 387 5.70 22.62 -0.02
C TRP A 387 6.79 21.96 0.83
N ASN A 388 6.84 22.36 2.08
CA ASN A 388 7.85 22.01 3.08
C ASN A 388 7.51 20.75 3.91
N CYS A 389 6.57 19.93 3.43
CA CYS A 389 6.10 18.73 4.14
C CYS A 389 5.42 19.00 5.49
N GLU A 390 4.89 20.22 5.71
CA GLU A 390 4.11 20.58 6.91
C GLU A 390 2.62 20.25 6.74
N GLU A 391 1.95 19.93 7.85
CA GLU A 391 0.50 19.72 7.86
C GLU A 391 -0.26 21.06 7.85
N PRO A 392 -1.44 21.15 7.21
CA PRO A 392 -2.12 20.06 6.49
C PRO A 392 -1.50 19.75 5.12
N ASN A 393 -1.45 18.47 4.75
CA ASN A 393 -0.94 18.05 3.44
C ASN A 393 -1.82 18.55 2.27
N PRO A 394 -1.29 19.36 1.34
CA PRO A 394 -2.06 19.97 0.24
C PRO A 394 -2.37 19.01 -0.91
N HIS A 395 -1.95 17.75 -0.87
CA HIS A 395 -2.06 16.82 -2.00
C HIS A 395 -3.48 16.70 -2.58
N MET A 396 -4.50 16.56 -1.74
CA MET A 396 -5.90 16.49 -2.22
C MET A 396 -6.37 17.82 -2.81
N GLY A 397 -5.94 18.94 -2.25
CA GLY A 397 -6.22 20.28 -2.79
C GLY A 397 -5.52 20.50 -4.13
N HIS A 398 -4.27 20.06 -4.26
CA HIS A 398 -3.53 20.05 -5.52
C HIS A 398 -4.25 19.23 -6.59
N LEU A 399 -4.72 18.02 -6.27
CA LEU A 399 -5.47 17.20 -7.22
C LEU A 399 -6.77 17.89 -7.68
N ALA A 400 -7.48 18.52 -6.74
CA ALA A 400 -8.72 19.23 -7.00
C ALA A 400 -8.52 20.50 -7.85
N TRP A 401 -7.48 21.29 -7.59
CA TRP A 401 -7.31 22.62 -8.15
C TRP A 401 -6.31 22.74 -9.31
N ALA A 402 -5.41 21.77 -9.50
CA ALA A 402 -4.45 21.82 -10.60
C ALA A 402 -5.15 21.92 -11.96
N ASP A 403 -4.49 22.57 -12.92
CA ASP A 403 -4.90 22.55 -14.33
C ASP A 403 -4.02 21.56 -15.13
N ALA A 404 -2.81 21.28 -14.64
CA ALA A 404 -1.93 20.24 -15.18
C ALA A 404 -1.01 19.66 -14.08
N PHE A 405 -0.52 18.45 -14.31
CA PHE A 405 0.42 17.76 -13.43
C PHE A 405 1.73 17.42 -14.13
N VAL A 406 2.85 17.51 -13.41
CA VAL A 406 4.14 16.91 -13.79
C VAL A 406 4.56 15.96 -12.69
N ILE A 407 4.72 14.69 -13.00
CA ILE A 407 4.99 13.65 -12.00
C ILE A 407 6.21 12.84 -12.43
N THR A 408 7.08 12.51 -11.47
CA THR A 408 8.21 11.62 -11.73
C THR A 408 7.74 10.18 -11.98
N ALA A 409 8.43 9.51 -12.92
CA ALA A 409 8.04 8.19 -13.42
C ALA A 409 8.10 7.04 -12.39
N ASP A 410 8.68 7.23 -11.21
CA ASP A 410 8.85 6.18 -10.19
C ASP A 410 7.56 5.81 -9.45
N SER A 411 6.55 6.67 -9.47
CA SER A 411 5.41 6.57 -8.56
C SER A 411 4.12 6.18 -9.28
N VAL A 412 3.80 4.88 -9.22
CA VAL A 412 2.52 4.35 -9.73
C VAL A 412 1.33 5.02 -9.03
N SER A 413 1.38 5.19 -7.70
CA SER A 413 0.27 5.78 -6.93
C SER A 413 -0.01 7.23 -7.33
N MET A 414 1.02 8.09 -7.40
CA MET A 414 0.81 9.51 -7.75
C MET A 414 0.29 9.66 -9.18
N LEU A 415 0.79 8.85 -10.11
CA LEU A 415 0.30 8.85 -11.49
C LEU A 415 -1.15 8.36 -11.57
N SER A 416 -1.51 7.33 -10.81
CA SER A 416 -2.87 6.80 -10.77
C SER A 416 -3.85 7.84 -10.23
N GLU A 417 -3.50 8.50 -9.12
CA GLU A 417 -4.30 9.56 -8.51
C GLU A 417 -4.52 10.76 -9.46
N ALA A 418 -3.46 11.22 -10.13
CA ALA A 418 -3.56 12.32 -11.08
C ALA A 418 -4.37 11.93 -12.33
N CYS A 419 -4.20 10.71 -12.85
CA CYS A 419 -4.99 10.20 -13.97
C CYS A 419 -6.49 10.07 -13.63
N SER A 420 -6.84 9.92 -12.35
CA SER A 420 -8.25 9.89 -11.90
C SER A 420 -8.91 11.26 -11.87
N THR A 421 -8.17 12.33 -12.14
CA THR A 421 -8.74 13.70 -12.27
C THR A 421 -9.26 14.00 -13.68
N GLY A 422 -8.80 13.27 -14.71
CA GLY A 422 -9.10 13.55 -16.11
C GLY A 422 -8.38 14.79 -16.69
N LYS A 423 -7.43 15.36 -15.94
CA LYS A 423 -6.66 16.57 -16.31
C LYS A 423 -5.32 16.21 -16.96
N PRO A 424 -4.68 17.13 -17.70
CA PRO A 424 -3.33 16.98 -18.21
C PRO A 424 -2.33 16.38 -17.23
N VAL A 425 -1.73 15.23 -17.55
CA VAL A 425 -0.66 14.59 -16.77
C VAL A 425 0.57 14.40 -17.64
N TYR A 426 1.67 15.00 -17.21
CA TYR A 426 2.98 14.87 -17.80
C TYR A 426 3.89 14.01 -16.93
N VAL A 427 4.73 13.19 -17.58
CA VAL A 427 5.66 12.27 -16.90
C VAL A 427 7.09 12.61 -17.28
N ILE A 428 7.94 12.76 -16.27
CA ILE A 428 9.39 12.95 -16.46
C ILE A 428 10.18 11.74 -15.96
N GLY A 429 11.19 11.33 -16.72
CA GLY A 429 12.09 10.24 -16.37
C GLY A 429 11.57 8.83 -16.70
N ALA A 430 10.53 8.71 -17.53
CA ALA A 430 9.98 7.42 -17.94
C ALA A 430 10.98 6.58 -18.75
N GLU A 431 11.86 7.24 -19.51
CA GLU A 431 12.96 6.64 -20.26
C GLU A 431 14.03 5.98 -19.37
N ARG A 432 14.03 6.30 -18.07
CA ARG A 432 14.96 5.77 -17.07
C ARG A 432 14.35 4.62 -16.28
N CYS A 433 13.08 4.31 -16.54
CA CYS A 433 12.39 3.19 -15.94
C CYS A 433 12.66 1.91 -16.73
N THR A 434 12.73 0.81 -16.01
CA THR A 434 12.96 -0.54 -16.50
C THR A 434 11.88 -1.46 -15.92
N TRP A 435 11.84 -2.70 -16.40
CA TRP A 435 10.98 -3.73 -15.83
C TRP A 435 9.48 -3.37 -15.93
N LYS A 436 8.69 -3.79 -14.94
CA LYS A 436 7.23 -3.56 -14.87
C LYS A 436 6.81 -2.10 -15.00
N PHE A 437 7.69 -1.14 -14.69
CA PHE A 437 7.38 0.28 -14.85
C PHE A 437 7.28 0.69 -16.33
N VAL A 438 8.06 0.07 -17.22
CA VAL A 438 7.97 0.33 -18.67
C VAL A 438 6.57 -0.02 -19.18
N GLU A 439 6.05 -1.18 -18.78
CA GLU A 439 4.72 -1.62 -19.17
C GLU A 439 3.62 -0.73 -18.59
N PHE A 440 3.78 -0.27 -17.34
CA PHE A 440 2.86 0.68 -16.74
C PHE A 440 2.82 2.01 -17.52
N HIS A 441 3.97 2.61 -17.80
CA HIS A 441 4.05 3.87 -18.57
C HIS A 441 3.54 3.72 -19.99
N LYS A 442 3.83 2.59 -20.63
CA LYS A 442 3.31 2.25 -21.96
C LYS A 442 1.77 2.20 -21.95
N SER A 443 1.18 1.47 -20.99
CA SER A 443 -0.28 1.36 -20.85
C SER A 443 -0.96 2.72 -20.65
N LEU A 444 -0.39 3.60 -19.80
CA LEU A 444 -0.93 4.95 -19.60
C LEU A 444 -0.86 5.79 -20.87
N ARG A 445 0.24 5.69 -21.63
CA ARG A 445 0.44 6.44 -22.88
C ARG A 445 -0.49 5.98 -23.99
N GLU A 446 -0.62 4.67 -24.19
CA GLU A 446 -1.50 4.09 -25.23
C GLU A 446 -2.98 4.42 -24.99
N ARG A 447 -3.37 4.60 -23.72
CA ARG A 447 -4.70 5.07 -23.32
C ARG A 447 -4.88 6.59 -23.42
N GLY A 448 -3.83 7.34 -23.78
CA GLY A 448 -3.87 8.81 -23.90
C GLY A 448 -3.93 9.56 -22.56
N LEU A 449 -3.65 8.88 -21.43
CA LEU A 449 -3.76 9.45 -20.09
C LEU A 449 -2.59 10.38 -19.76
N VAL A 450 -1.40 10.05 -20.30
CA VAL A 450 -0.16 10.77 -19.99
C VAL A 450 0.67 11.11 -21.21
N ARG A 451 1.44 12.20 -21.12
CA ARG A 451 2.43 12.63 -22.12
C ARG A 451 3.83 12.77 -21.49
N PRO A 452 4.94 12.62 -22.24
CA PRO A 452 6.26 12.94 -21.72
C PRO A 452 6.35 14.44 -21.41
N PHE A 453 7.10 14.81 -20.37
CA PHE A 453 7.43 16.20 -20.07
C PHE A 453 8.81 16.54 -20.65
N THR A 454 8.87 17.48 -21.59
CA THR A 454 10.11 17.90 -22.25
C THR A 454 10.53 19.33 -21.93
N GLY A 455 9.62 20.13 -21.36
CA GLY A 455 9.82 21.55 -21.11
C GLY A 455 9.60 22.43 -22.35
N LEU A 456 9.02 21.87 -23.41
CA LEU A 456 8.63 22.58 -24.64
C LEU A 456 7.11 22.74 -24.75
N GLU A 457 6.37 22.18 -23.81
CA GLU A 457 4.92 22.21 -23.77
C GLU A 457 4.39 23.58 -23.33
N ASP A 458 3.28 24.01 -23.94
CA ASP A 458 2.53 25.18 -23.50
C ASP A 458 1.52 24.76 -22.43
N MET A 459 1.67 25.28 -21.21
CA MET A 459 0.80 24.93 -20.08
C MET A 459 -0.59 25.59 -20.16
N SER A 460 -0.80 26.51 -21.10
CA SER A 460 -2.13 27.03 -21.43
C SER A 460 -2.95 26.06 -22.28
N GLU A 461 -2.29 25.14 -22.99
CA GLU A 461 -2.97 24.05 -23.70
C GLU A 461 -3.47 22.99 -22.72
N SER A 462 -4.71 22.55 -22.91
CA SER A 462 -5.34 21.54 -22.08
C SER A 462 -5.90 20.40 -22.94
N TRP A 463 -5.83 19.18 -22.42
CA TRP A 463 -6.53 18.03 -22.94
C TRP A 463 -7.19 17.28 -21.79
N SER A 464 -8.28 16.58 -22.09
CA SER A 464 -8.96 15.72 -21.14
C SER A 464 -9.10 14.32 -21.69
N TYR A 465 -9.38 13.39 -20.80
CA TYR A 465 -9.58 11.98 -21.10
C TYR A 465 -10.56 11.39 -20.07
N PRO A 466 -11.22 10.27 -20.37
CA PRO A 466 -12.02 9.56 -19.38
C PRO A 466 -11.18 9.25 -18.14
N PRO A 467 -11.54 9.76 -16.95
CA PRO A 467 -10.74 9.56 -15.75
C PRO A 467 -10.54 8.08 -15.44
N LEU A 468 -9.36 7.75 -14.93
CA LEU A 468 -9.08 6.40 -14.47
C LEU A 468 -10.00 6.06 -13.29
N ASN A 469 -10.67 4.92 -13.33
CA ASN A 469 -11.69 4.55 -12.34
C ASN A 469 -11.46 3.17 -11.71
N ASP A 470 -10.20 2.73 -11.64
CA ASP A 470 -9.79 1.41 -11.14
C ASP A 470 -10.39 1.10 -9.75
N THR A 471 -10.46 2.09 -8.84
CA THR A 471 -11.00 1.90 -7.49
C THR A 471 -12.50 1.58 -7.50
N ALA A 472 -13.31 2.30 -8.29
CA ALA A 472 -14.74 2.02 -8.37
C ALA A 472 -15.01 0.72 -9.13
N GLU A 473 -14.26 0.44 -10.20
CA GLU A 473 -14.35 -0.83 -10.90
C GLU A 473 -14.02 -2.02 -9.99
N ALA A 474 -12.96 -1.91 -9.20
CA ALA A 474 -12.60 -2.92 -8.21
C ALA A 474 -13.65 -3.07 -7.12
N ALA A 475 -14.23 -1.97 -6.63
CA ALA A 475 -15.32 -2.01 -5.65
C ALA A 475 -16.55 -2.73 -6.21
N ASN A 476 -16.93 -2.48 -7.47
CA ASN A 476 -18.03 -3.18 -8.14
C ASN A 476 -17.78 -4.70 -8.22
N ARG A 477 -16.55 -5.12 -8.52
CA ARG A 477 -16.18 -6.54 -8.51
C ARG A 477 -16.29 -7.17 -7.13
N VAL A 478 -15.91 -6.44 -6.07
CA VAL A 478 -16.11 -6.89 -4.69
C VAL A 478 -17.61 -7.04 -4.39
N HIS A 479 -18.44 -6.08 -4.80
CA HIS A 479 -19.90 -6.19 -4.66
C HIS A 479 -20.47 -7.44 -5.35
N GLU A 480 -20.05 -7.72 -6.59
CA GLU A 480 -20.46 -8.92 -7.34
C GLU A 480 -20.08 -10.20 -6.59
N ALA A 481 -18.81 -10.32 -6.16
CA ALA A 481 -18.32 -11.51 -5.45
C ALA A 481 -18.97 -11.71 -4.07
N LEU A 482 -19.31 -10.62 -3.38
CA LEU A 482 -20.09 -10.69 -2.14
C LEU A 482 -21.52 -11.17 -2.41
N ALA A 483 -22.16 -10.66 -3.48
CA ALA A 483 -23.52 -11.06 -3.85
C ALA A 483 -23.61 -12.55 -4.23
N GLU A 484 -22.58 -13.10 -4.88
CA GLU A 484 -22.47 -14.55 -5.16
C GLU A 484 -22.49 -15.40 -3.88
N ARG A 485 -22.04 -14.86 -2.74
CA ARG A 485 -22.13 -15.51 -1.42
C ARG A 485 -23.44 -15.24 -0.67
N GLY A 486 -24.37 -14.53 -1.30
CA GLY A 486 -25.57 -14.02 -0.62
C GLY A 486 -25.27 -12.89 0.37
N TRP A 487 -24.10 -12.25 0.27
CA TRP A 487 -23.70 -11.14 1.14
C TRP A 487 -23.95 -9.80 0.44
N ARG A 488 -24.28 -8.77 1.22
CA ARG A 488 -24.42 -7.39 0.77
C ARG A 488 -23.75 -6.43 1.73
N LEU A 489 -23.21 -5.35 1.18
CA LEU A 489 -22.69 -4.24 1.98
C LEU A 489 -23.85 -3.33 2.40
N ARG A 490 -23.80 -2.85 3.64
CA ARG A 490 -24.68 -1.77 4.11
C ARG A 490 -23.80 -0.59 4.55
N PRO A 491 -23.60 0.39 3.65
CA PRO A 491 -22.87 1.62 3.93
C PRO A 491 -23.30 2.29 5.24
#